data_AF-A0AAD8V505-F1
#
_entry.id   AF-A0AAD8V505-F1
#
_cell.length_a   1.000
_cell.length_b   1.000
_cell.length_c   1.000
_cell.angle_alpha   90.00
_cell.angle_beta   90.00
_cell.angle_gamma   90.00
#
_symmetry.space_group_name_H-M   'P 1'
#
loop_
_entity.id
_entity.type
_entity.pdbx_description
1 polymer ?
#
loop_
_entity_poly.entity_id
_entity_poly.type
_entity_poly.pdbx_seq_one_letter_code
_entity_poly.pdbx_strand_id
1 'polypeptide(L)'
;MKSRFAAISASAVLAAGAAMADDAWRAPGSAFGSPLPPFVDTETAEVFRKAVAAPNATRSIKLRPFADSGTSSTQLSQDEWTWRVNVTELALPRLPSNLSAAGIDSPSTFVTTYDLSWPNGGNISSGLRGSSSPFCVTAFDYLFPANVTDLYTEADAGSTDCMPVLGEECLNALYYDGNNLDGDQCVVPQWGNIPECNATLGAATRADRAGRPFTFSAATADANPASANNALNEAPPVQSGQGIWTFQGGVLSGADAVRGYQDASGRLQVFMFNTWLNITNGRVSKPNVLCMRVDTAAAPAGTSTAASPSSSSSSSSSSSSSSSPPQSAAPPQGRAVAAVVAGVLVTVVALLS
;
A
#
# COMPACT_ATOMS: atom_id res chain seq x y z
N MET A 1 16.39 51.67 19.46
CA MET A 1 15.97 50.26 19.70
C MET A 1 16.59 49.42 18.61
N LYS A 2 17.51 48.51 18.97
CA LYS A 2 18.36 47.75 18.03
C LYS A 2 17.59 46.54 17.50
N SER A 3 17.45 46.48 16.18
CA SER A 3 16.91 45.34 15.44
C SER A 3 17.86 44.15 15.55
N ARG A 4 17.37 43.02 16.07
CA ARG A 4 18.05 41.72 16.05
C ARG A 4 17.36 40.87 14.99
N PHE A 5 17.80 40.96 13.74
CA PHE A 5 17.43 39.99 12.71
C PHE A 5 18.34 38.77 12.81
N ALA A 6 17.70 37.61 12.91
CA ALA A 6 18.33 36.31 13.03
C ALA A 6 19.07 35.93 11.75
N ALA A 7 20.39 35.74 11.84
CA ALA A 7 21.16 35.02 10.84
C ALA A 7 20.87 33.52 11.01
N ILE A 8 19.86 33.02 10.29
CA ILE A 8 19.69 31.57 10.13
C ILE A 8 20.82 31.13 9.20
N SER A 9 21.79 30.38 9.73
CA SER A 9 22.94 29.92 8.95
C SER A 9 22.46 28.98 7.84
N ALA A 10 23.02 29.13 6.63
CA ALA A 10 22.78 28.22 5.51
C ALA A 10 23.03 26.74 5.90
N SER A 11 23.94 26.50 6.85
CA SER A 11 24.21 25.19 7.44
C SER A 11 23.02 24.58 8.16
N ALA A 12 22.20 25.37 8.86
CA ALA A 12 21.00 24.86 9.53
C ALA A 12 19.89 24.48 8.53
N VAL A 13 19.77 25.26 7.44
CA VAL A 13 18.83 24.96 6.34
C VAL A 13 19.28 23.71 5.58
N LEU A 14 20.58 23.57 5.29
CA LEU A 14 21.14 22.38 4.64
C LEU A 14 21.05 21.13 5.52
N ALA A 15 21.29 21.24 6.83
CA ALA A 15 21.16 20.13 7.76
C ALA A 15 19.71 19.68 7.93
N ALA A 16 18.75 20.62 8.00
CA ALA A 16 17.32 20.29 8.02
C ALA A 16 16.87 19.63 6.71
N GLY A 17 17.37 20.10 5.55
CA GLY A 17 17.11 19.48 4.25
C GLY A 17 17.69 18.06 4.14
N ALA A 18 18.91 17.84 4.64
CA ALA A 18 19.54 16.52 4.66
C ALA A 18 18.80 15.54 5.59
N ALA A 19 18.35 16.00 6.76
CA ALA A 19 17.58 15.17 7.69
C ALA A 19 16.20 14.79 7.13
N MET A 20 15.49 15.72 6.46
CA MET A 20 14.23 15.40 5.79
C MET A 20 14.42 14.47 4.59
N ALA A 21 15.56 14.58 3.88
CA ALA A 21 15.89 13.67 2.78
C ALA A 21 16.28 12.26 3.28
N ASP A 22 16.94 12.14 4.44
CA ASP A 22 17.21 10.84 5.10
C ASP A 22 15.92 10.17 5.59
N ASP A 23 15.01 10.95 6.18
CA ASP A 23 13.70 10.44 6.61
C ASP A 23 12.84 9.99 5.41
N ALA A 24 12.81 10.77 4.31
CA ALA A 24 12.05 10.42 3.11
C ALA A 24 12.58 9.18 2.36
N TRP A 25 13.89 8.90 2.45
CA TRP A 25 14.49 7.72 1.83
C TRP A 25 14.33 6.44 2.66
N ARG A 26 14.32 6.56 3.99
CA ARG A 26 14.09 5.43 4.90
C ARG A 26 12.60 5.14 5.07
N ALA A 27 11.73 6.14 4.87
CA ALA A 27 10.30 5.98 5.00
C ALA A 27 9.77 5.09 3.86
N PRO A 28 9.08 3.99 4.20
CA PRO A 28 8.25 3.27 3.25
C PRO A 28 7.27 4.23 2.58
N GLY A 29 7.02 4.01 1.30
CA GLY A 29 6.16 4.86 0.49
C GLY A 29 5.08 4.06 -0.20
N SER A 30 3.93 4.69 -0.40
CA SER A 30 2.92 4.23 -1.34
C SER A 30 2.61 5.35 -2.33
N ALA A 31 2.49 5.01 -3.59
CA ALA A 31 2.21 5.99 -4.62
C ALA A 31 1.25 5.41 -5.66
N PHE A 32 0.41 6.30 -6.18
CA PHE A 32 -0.45 5.98 -7.31
C PHE A 32 0.38 5.91 -8.60
N GLY A 33 0.11 4.89 -9.41
CA GLY A 33 0.91 4.51 -10.57
C GLY A 33 2.23 3.82 -10.20
N SER A 34 3.20 3.89 -11.11
CA SER A 34 4.57 3.39 -10.91
C SER A 34 5.60 4.52 -10.96
N PRO A 35 5.45 5.60 -10.15
CA PRO A 35 6.40 6.70 -10.20
C PRO A 35 7.75 6.21 -9.69
N LEU A 36 8.79 6.54 -10.45
CA LEU A 36 10.13 6.54 -9.89
C LEU A 36 10.15 7.51 -8.72
N PRO A 37 10.81 7.16 -7.60
CA PRO A 37 10.97 8.12 -6.53
C PRO A 37 11.71 9.36 -7.08
N PRO A 38 11.28 10.58 -6.72
CA PRO A 38 11.69 11.83 -7.38
C PRO A 38 13.18 12.18 -7.19
N PHE A 39 13.87 11.43 -6.35
CA PHE A 39 15.22 11.67 -5.86
C PHE A 39 16.23 10.63 -6.36
N VAL A 40 15.82 9.76 -7.29
CA VAL A 40 16.66 8.70 -7.84
C VAL A 40 17.52 9.24 -8.98
N ASP A 41 18.84 9.04 -8.90
CA ASP A 41 19.75 9.39 -9.99
C ASP A 41 19.49 8.53 -11.25
N THR A 42 19.96 8.96 -12.42
CA THR A 42 19.65 8.29 -13.70
C THR A 42 20.01 6.80 -13.73
N GLU A 43 21.12 6.41 -13.08
CA GLU A 43 21.59 5.02 -13.04
C GLU A 43 20.65 4.18 -12.17
N THR A 44 20.39 4.65 -10.94
CA THR A 44 19.46 3.96 -10.04
C THR A 44 18.04 3.89 -10.62
N ALA A 45 17.62 4.91 -11.39
CA ALA A 45 16.33 4.93 -12.06
C ALA A 45 16.25 3.89 -13.18
N GLU A 46 17.35 3.65 -13.89
CA GLU A 46 17.44 2.58 -14.89
C GLU A 46 17.37 1.20 -14.24
N VAL A 47 18.08 1.00 -13.13
CA VAL A 47 18.02 -0.25 -12.35
C VAL A 47 16.59 -0.51 -11.87
N PHE A 48 15.92 0.50 -11.31
CA PHE A 48 14.52 0.40 -10.88
C PHE A 48 13.59 0.02 -12.04
N ARG A 49 13.69 0.72 -13.19
CA ARG A 49 12.85 0.40 -14.36
C ARG A 49 13.08 -1.01 -14.87
N LYS A 50 14.34 -1.48 -14.89
CA LYS A 50 14.67 -2.87 -15.28
C LYS A 50 14.08 -3.88 -14.30
N ALA A 51 14.19 -3.64 -13.00
CA ALA A 51 13.65 -4.52 -11.96
C ALA A 51 12.11 -4.60 -12.03
N VAL A 52 11.43 -3.47 -12.22
CA VAL A 52 9.96 -3.46 -12.38
C VAL A 52 9.53 -4.14 -13.69
N ALA A 53 10.31 -4.03 -14.76
CA ALA A 53 10.03 -4.73 -16.02
C ALA A 53 10.29 -6.25 -15.96
N ALA A 54 11.14 -6.71 -15.02
CA ALA A 54 11.50 -8.11 -14.84
C ALA A 54 11.47 -8.48 -13.34
N PRO A 55 10.28 -8.58 -12.74
CA PRO A 55 10.14 -8.76 -11.31
C PRO A 55 10.61 -10.15 -10.86
N ASN A 56 11.17 -10.23 -9.65
CA ASN A 56 11.63 -11.49 -9.06
C ASN A 56 10.48 -12.48 -8.85
N ALA A 57 9.31 -11.98 -8.45
CA ALA A 57 8.09 -12.76 -8.30
C ALA A 57 6.91 -12.03 -8.96
N THR A 58 6.07 -12.78 -9.67
CA THR A 58 4.86 -12.27 -10.31
C THR A 58 3.76 -13.30 -10.17
N ARG A 59 2.54 -12.81 -9.96
CA ARG A 59 1.33 -13.61 -10.16
C ARG A 59 0.27 -12.76 -10.83
N SER A 60 -0.52 -13.39 -11.68
CA SER A 60 -1.59 -12.74 -12.44
C SER A 60 -2.81 -13.62 -12.51
N ILE A 61 -3.99 -13.02 -12.34
CA ILE A 61 -5.28 -13.70 -12.36
C ILE A 61 -6.21 -12.95 -13.30
N LYS A 62 -6.94 -13.69 -14.11
CA LYS A 62 -7.96 -13.16 -15.01
C LYS A 62 -9.31 -13.10 -14.27
N LEU A 63 -10.06 -12.03 -14.49
CA LEU A 63 -11.36 -11.80 -13.86
C LEU A 63 -12.28 -11.04 -14.81
N ARG A 64 -13.59 -11.12 -14.56
CA ARG A 64 -14.59 -10.30 -15.27
C ARG A 64 -15.25 -9.36 -14.26
N PRO A 65 -14.67 -8.18 -14.01
CA PRO A 65 -15.04 -7.36 -12.86
C PRO A 65 -16.45 -6.76 -12.95
N PHE A 66 -17.04 -6.77 -14.15
CA PHE A 66 -18.36 -6.24 -14.40
C PHE A 66 -19.37 -7.32 -14.82
N ALA A 67 -18.98 -8.59 -14.74
CA ALA A 67 -19.94 -9.69 -14.84
C ALA A 67 -20.99 -9.54 -13.74
N ASP A 68 -22.26 -9.66 -14.11
CA ASP A 68 -23.41 -9.56 -13.20
C ASP A 68 -23.48 -8.26 -12.39
N SER A 69 -22.81 -7.19 -12.86
CA SER A 69 -22.87 -5.87 -12.25
C SER A 69 -24.20 -5.14 -12.49
N GLY A 70 -25.02 -5.66 -13.42
CA GLY A 70 -26.25 -5.00 -13.87
C GLY A 70 -26.04 -3.88 -14.89
N THR A 71 -24.79 -3.64 -15.33
CA THR A 71 -24.48 -2.62 -16.35
C THR A 71 -25.30 -2.80 -17.63
N SER A 72 -25.71 -1.69 -18.26
CA SER A 72 -26.36 -1.72 -19.57
C SER A 72 -25.40 -2.01 -20.73
N SER A 73 -24.08 -1.98 -20.48
CA SER A 73 -23.06 -2.28 -21.49
C SER A 73 -22.76 -3.78 -21.54
N THR A 74 -23.27 -4.46 -22.57
CA THR A 74 -22.99 -5.89 -22.80
C THR A 74 -21.51 -6.18 -23.07
N GLN A 75 -20.79 -5.22 -23.64
CA GLN A 75 -19.35 -5.36 -23.85
C GLN A 75 -18.60 -5.33 -22.52
N LEU A 76 -18.95 -4.39 -21.63
CA LEU A 76 -18.26 -4.23 -20.35
C LEU A 76 -18.46 -5.45 -19.44
N SER A 77 -19.65 -6.08 -19.46
CA SER A 77 -19.91 -7.29 -18.69
C SER A 77 -19.17 -8.54 -19.21
N GLN A 78 -18.71 -8.51 -20.46
CA GLN A 78 -17.94 -9.59 -21.09
C GLN A 78 -16.42 -9.37 -21.01
N ASP A 79 -15.98 -8.17 -20.64
CA ASP A 79 -14.56 -7.83 -20.62
C ASP A 79 -13.81 -8.62 -19.55
N GLU A 80 -12.82 -9.39 -20.00
CA GLU A 80 -11.87 -10.09 -19.13
C GLU A 80 -10.66 -9.19 -18.86
N TRP A 81 -10.48 -8.84 -17.60
CA TRP A 81 -9.35 -8.07 -17.11
C TRP A 81 -8.33 -9.01 -16.50
N THR A 82 -7.07 -8.58 -16.44
CA THR A 82 -6.02 -9.28 -15.70
C THR A 82 -5.54 -8.39 -14.58
N TRP A 83 -5.65 -8.89 -13.35
CA TRP A 83 -4.99 -8.32 -12.19
C TRP A 83 -3.65 -9.01 -11.99
N ARG A 84 -2.59 -8.22 -11.86
CA ARG A 84 -1.23 -8.71 -11.68
C ARG A 84 -0.59 -8.01 -10.49
N VAL A 85 0.12 -8.79 -9.67
CA VAL A 85 0.98 -8.28 -8.61
C VAL A 85 2.40 -8.74 -8.89
N ASN A 86 3.30 -7.77 -8.95
CA ASN A 86 4.73 -8.02 -9.10
C ASN A 86 5.44 -7.59 -7.82
N VAL A 87 6.36 -8.42 -7.35
CA VAL A 87 7.24 -8.12 -6.22
C VAL A 87 8.67 -8.27 -6.70
N THR A 88 9.48 -7.26 -6.48
CA THR A 88 10.90 -7.28 -6.84
C THR A 88 11.75 -6.77 -5.70
N GLU A 89 12.88 -7.42 -5.49
CA GLU A 89 13.96 -6.93 -4.66
C GLU A 89 15.04 -6.40 -5.60
N LEU A 90 15.61 -5.23 -5.28
CA LEU A 90 16.72 -4.70 -6.05
C LEU A 90 17.81 -4.13 -5.15
N ALA A 91 19.04 -4.47 -5.50
CA ALA A 91 20.22 -3.79 -4.99
C ALA A 91 20.37 -2.44 -5.69
N LEU A 92 20.70 -1.41 -4.92
CA LEU A 92 20.95 -0.07 -5.43
C LEU A 92 22.45 0.08 -5.67
N PRO A 93 22.87 0.63 -6.83
CA PRO A 93 24.30 0.71 -7.19
C PRO A 93 25.08 1.64 -6.25
N ARG A 94 24.40 2.63 -5.67
CA ARG A 94 24.97 3.56 -4.70
C ARG A 94 23.88 4.14 -3.82
N LEU A 95 24.27 4.55 -2.62
CA LEU A 95 23.47 5.48 -1.85
C LEU A 95 23.52 6.85 -2.55
N PRO A 96 22.39 7.57 -2.61
CA PRO A 96 22.37 8.99 -2.88
C PRO A 96 23.39 9.73 -2.01
N SER A 97 24.04 10.75 -2.57
CA SER A 97 25.08 11.53 -1.87
C SER A 97 24.64 12.14 -0.54
N ASN A 98 23.33 12.36 -0.33
CA ASN A 98 22.75 12.84 0.91
C ASN A 98 22.57 11.75 2.00
N LEU A 99 22.76 10.47 1.67
CA LEU A 99 22.59 9.32 2.56
C LEU A 99 23.86 8.50 2.75
N SER A 100 24.96 8.87 2.11
CA SER A 100 26.23 8.14 2.25
C SER A 100 26.73 8.09 3.70
N ALA A 101 26.22 8.95 4.58
CA ALA A 101 26.50 8.94 6.02
C ALA A 101 25.64 7.95 6.84
N ALA A 102 24.64 7.30 6.22
CA ALA A 102 23.71 6.38 6.88
C ALA A 102 24.35 5.03 7.30
N GLY A 103 25.56 4.72 6.82
CA GLY A 103 26.28 3.48 7.17
C GLY A 103 25.65 2.21 6.62
N ILE A 104 24.97 2.29 5.45
CA ILE A 104 24.38 1.13 4.79
C ILE A 104 25.36 0.64 3.72
N ASP A 105 26.10 -0.44 4.01
CA ASP A 105 27.16 -0.95 3.14
C ASP A 105 26.64 -1.66 1.87
N SER A 106 25.38 -2.10 1.89
CA SER A 106 24.70 -2.75 0.75
C SER A 106 23.26 -2.20 0.65
N PRO A 107 23.07 -1.04 0.02
CA PRO A 107 21.76 -0.42 -0.08
C PRO A 107 20.87 -1.22 -1.03
N SER A 108 19.69 -1.61 -0.54
CA SER A 108 18.70 -2.34 -1.32
C SER A 108 17.29 -1.81 -1.00
N THR A 109 16.33 -2.18 -1.84
CA THR A 109 14.91 -1.94 -1.59
C THR A 109 14.08 -3.09 -2.15
N PHE A 110 12.80 -3.11 -1.79
CA PHE A 110 11.81 -3.97 -2.43
C PHE A 110 10.62 -3.12 -2.88
N VAL A 111 9.96 -3.60 -3.94
CA VAL A 111 8.86 -2.90 -4.58
C VAL A 111 7.74 -3.90 -4.87
N THR A 112 6.53 -3.55 -4.46
CA THR A 112 5.30 -4.25 -4.85
C THR A 112 4.52 -3.35 -5.81
N THR A 113 4.23 -3.85 -7.00
CA THR A 113 3.38 -3.14 -7.99
C THR A 113 2.10 -3.92 -8.21
N TYR A 114 0.97 -3.23 -8.13
CA TYR A 114 -0.35 -3.73 -8.51
C TYR A 114 -0.65 -3.20 -9.90
N ASP A 115 -1.17 -4.06 -10.75
CA ASP A 115 -1.42 -3.76 -12.14
C ASP A 115 -2.77 -4.32 -12.58
N LEU A 116 -3.49 -3.53 -13.35
CA LEU A 116 -4.73 -3.91 -14.01
C LEU A 116 -4.55 -3.72 -15.51
N SER A 117 -4.91 -4.75 -16.27
CA SER A 117 -4.97 -4.67 -17.72
C SER A 117 -6.33 -5.13 -18.23
N TRP A 118 -6.76 -4.53 -19.33
CA TRP A 118 -8.06 -4.78 -19.97
C TRP A 118 -7.91 -4.94 -21.48
N PRO A 119 -8.88 -5.56 -22.18
CA PRO A 119 -8.68 -6.08 -23.54
C PRO A 119 -8.26 -5.03 -24.58
N ASN A 120 -8.78 -3.81 -24.48
CA ASN A 120 -8.53 -2.75 -25.47
C ASN A 120 -7.26 -1.94 -25.19
N GLY A 121 -6.59 -2.18 -24.06
CA GLY A 121 -5.49 -1.33 -23.60
C GLY A 121 -5.88 0.15 -23.47
N GLY A 122 -4.88 1.03 -23.55
CA GLY A 122 -5.08 2.48 -23.41
C GLY A 122 -5.27 2.90 -21.96
N ASN A 123 -6.02 3.96 -21.73
CA ASN A 123 -6.27 4.52 -20.40
C ASN A 123 -7.51 3.90 -19.73
N ILE A 124 -7.67 4.09 -18.43
CA ILE A 124 -8.81 3.46 -17.73
C ILE A 124 -10.18 3.87 -18.29
N SER A 125 -10.32 5.07 -18.85
CA SER A 125 -11.56 5.49 -19.50
C SER A 125 -11.90 4.60 -20.71
N SER A 126 -10.91 4.17 -21.52
CA SER A 126 -11.15 3.19 -22.59
C SER A 126 -11.49 1.81 -22.05
N GLY A 127 -10.90 1.39 -20.93
CA GLY A 127 -11.28 0.18 -20.19
C GLY A 127 -12.73 0.22 -19.70
N LEU A 128 -13.22 1.39 -19.34
CA LEU A 128 -14.61 1.65 -18.95
C LEU A 128 -15.51 2.09 -20.11
N ARG A 129 -15.13 1.76 -21.36
CA ARG A 129 -15.92 2.03 -22.58
C ARG A 129 -16.28 3.52 -22.76
N GLY A 130 -15.35 4.41 -22.41
CA GLY A 130 -15.49 5.87 -22.53
C GLY A 130 -16.17 6.54 -21.33
N SER A 131 -16.38 5.82 -20.23
CA SER A 131 -16.97 6.39 -19.02
C SER A 131 -16.06 7.46 -18.39
N SER A 132 -16.69 8.54 -17.92
CA SER A 132 -16.09 9.57 -17.08
C SER A 132 -16.38 9.36 -15.58
N SER A 133 -16.98 8.22 -15.19
CA SER A 133 -17.16 7.89 -13.78
C SER A 133 -15.82 7.76 -13.06
N PRO A 134 -15.74 8.10 -11.76
CA PRO A 134 -14.54 7.82 -10.97
C PRO A 134 -14.20 6.33 -10.99
N PHE A 135 -12.92 6.00 -10.99
CA PHE A 135 -12.42 4.63 -10.83
C PHE A 135 -11.57 4.57 -9.56
N CYS A 136 -12.23 4.30 -8.44
CA CYS A 136 -11.62 4.33 -7.13
C CYS A 136 -10.86 3.05 -6.88
N VAL A 137 -9.56 3.16 -6.64
CA VAL A 137 -8.67 2.03 -6.37
C VAL A 137 -8.16 2.14 -4.96
N THR A 138 -8.28 1.07 -4.18
CA THR A 138 -7.74 0.95 -2.84
C THR A 138 -6.82 -0.26 -2.78
N ALA A 139 -5.56 -0.05 -2.46
CA ALA A 139 -4.64 -1.14 -2.14
C ALA A 139 -4.46 -1.21 -0.62
N PHE A 140 -4.59 -2.41 -0.04
CA PHE A 140 -4.45 -2.63 1.40
C PHE A 140 -3.19 -3.44 1.65
N ASP A 141 -2.12 -2.73 1.99
CA ASP A 141 -0.77 -3.30 1.97
C ASP A 141 -0.33 -3.95 3.28
N TYR A 142 -1.25 -4.17 4.22
CA TYR A 142 -0.91 -4.65 5.55
C TYR A 142 -0.39 -6.08 5.54
N LEU A 143 0.57 -6.36 6.42
CA LEU A 143 0.98 -7.72 6.73
C LEU A 143 -0.11 -8.40 7.57
N PHE A 144 -0.81 -9.32 6.94
CA PHE A 144 -1.75 -10.18 7.64
C PHE A 144 -1.02 -11.16 8.57
N PRO A 145 -1.58 -11.46 9.75
CA PRO A 145 -1.13 -12.57 10.58
C PRO A 145 -1.11 -13.89 9.79
N ALA A 146 -0.18 -14.79 10.13
CA ALA A 146 -0.03 -16.08 9.43
C ALA A 146 -1.34 -16.88 9.38
N ASN A 147 -2.12 -16.90 10.46
CA ASN A 147 -3.41 -17.58 10.51
C ASN A 147 -4.49 -17.02 9.54
N VAL A 148 -4.27 -15.84 8.96
CA VAL A 148 -5.11 -15.28 7.90
C VAL A 148 -4.45 -15.52 6.54
N THR A 149 -3.16 -15.22 6.41
CA THR A 149 -2.40 -15.41 5.17
C THR A 149 -2.38 -16.86 4.68
N ASP A 150 -2.35 -17.83 5.61
CA ASP A 150 -2.29 -19.26 5.29
C ASP A 150 -3.65 -19.86 4.91
N LEU A 151 -4.74 -19.09 5.01
CA LEU A 151 -6.05 -19.49 4.50
C LEU A 151 -6.11 -19.41 2.96
N TYR A 152 -5.25 -18.61 2.33
CA TYR A 152 -5.10 -18.56 0.88
C TYR A 152 -4.04 -19.56 0.43
N THR A 153 -4.47 -20.63 -0.24
CA THR A 153 -3.61 -21.76 -0.60
C THR A 153 -3.30 -21.80 -2.10
N GLU A 154 -2.45 -22.74 -2.53
CA GLU A 154 -2.24 -23.01 -3.97
C GLU A 154 -3.53 -23.40 -4.71
N ALA A 155 -4.50 -24.01 -4.02
CA ALA A 155 -5.80 -24.31 -4.64
C ALA A 155 -6.57 -23.03 -5.03
N ASP A 156 -6.29 -21.93 -4.34
CA ASP A 156 -6.91 -20.63 -4.57
C ASP A 156 -6.12 -19.75 -5.55
N ALA A 157 -4.89 -20.15 -5.92
CA ALA A 157 -3.95 -19.33 -6.71
C ALA A 157 -4.47 -18.88 -8.08
N GLY A 158 -5.47 -19.57 -8.62
CA GLY A 158 -6.17 -19.22 -9.88
C GLY A 158 -7.40 -18.33 -9.70
N SER A 159 -7.72 -17.91 -8.47
CA SER A 159 -8.94 -17.18 -8.12
C SER A 159 -8.60 -15.87 -7.42
N THR A 160 -9.38 -14.81 -7.73
CA THR A 160 -9.36 -13.55 -6.98
C THR A 160 -10.30 -13.56 -5.79
N ASP A 161 -10.98 -14.69 -5.53
CA ASP A 161 -11.97 -14.80 -4.46
C ASP A 161 -11.32 -14.63 -3.08
N CYS A 162 -11.86 -13.68 -2.33
CA CYS A 162 -11.44 -13.38 -0.98
C CYS A 162 -12.21 -14.20 0.08
N MET A 163 -13.30 -14.87 -0.29
CA MET A 163 -14.20 -15.55 0.66
C MET A 163 -13.49 -16.58 1.54
N PRO A 164 -12.55 -17.41 1.04
CA PRO A 164 -11.84 -18.37 1.90
C PRO A 164 -11.02 -17.72 3.02
N VAL A 165 -10.61 -16.47 2.84
CA VAL A 165 -9.69 -15.77 3.73
C VAL A 165 -10.39 -14.75 4.61
N LEU A 166 -11.24 -13.92 3.99
CA LEU A 166 -11.96 -12.85 4.67
C LEU A 166 -13.26 -13.34 5.31
N GLY A 167 -13.86 -14.41 4.78
CA GLY A 167 -15.18 -14.87 5.16
C GLY A 167 -16.31 -14.08 4.51
N GLU A 168 -17.47 -14.71 4.39
CA GLU A 168 -18.65 -14.14 3.75
C GLU A 168 -19.15 -12.87 4.46
N GLU A 169 -19.19 -12.87 5.80
CA GLU A 169 -19.66 -11.72 6.59
C GLU A 169 -18.79 -10.47 6.36
N CYS A 170 -17.47 -10.62 6.40
CA CYS A 170 -16.56 -9.51 6.13
C CYS A 170 -16.69 -9.02 4.68
N LEU A 171 -16.82 -9.91 3.70
CA LEU A 171 -17.01 -9.51 2.31
C LEU A 171 -18.32 -8.74 2.11
N ASN A 172 -19.41 -9.21 2.71
CA ASN A 172 -20.68 -8.50 2.69
C ASN A 172 -20.54 -7.11 3.32
N ALA A 173 -19.90 -7.00 4.49
CA ALA A 173 -19.64 -5.71 5.11
C ALA A 173 -18.75 -4.80 4.24
N LEU A 174 -17.77 -5.35 3.52
CA LEU A 174 -16.96 -4.56 2.58
C LEU A 174 -17.78 -4.01 1.40
N TYR A 175 -18.79 -4.75 0.93
CA TYR A 175 -19.66 -4.28 -0.15
C TYR A 175 -20.58 -3.11 0.28
N TYR A 176 -21.00 -3.07 1.54
CA TYR A 176 -21.93 -2.05 2.05
C TYR A 176 -21.23 -0.91 2.81
N ASP A 177 -20.37 -1.26 3.78
CA ASP A 177 -19.75 -0.30 4.71
C ASP A 177 -18.27 -0.01 4.36
N GLY A 178 -17.61 -0.93 3.64
CA GLY A 178 -16.21 -0.82 3.22
C GLY A 178 -15.99 -0.24 1.84
N ASN A 179 -17.02 0.38 1.23
CA ASN A 179 -16.94 0.92 -0.12
C ASN A 179 -15.95 2.09 -0.19
N ASN A 180 -15.16 2.17 -1.27
CA ASN A 180 -14.22 3.27 -1.53
C ASN A 180 -14.79 4.33 -2.48
N LEU A 181 -16.08 4.28 -2.76
CA LEU A 181 -16.81 5.20 -3.61
C LEU A 181 -17.98 5.80 -2.81
N ASP A 182 -17.91 7.10 -2.54
CA ASP A 182 -18.96 7.88 -1.88
C ASP A 182 -19.41 9.01 -2.80
N GLY A 183 -20.63 8.90 -3.33
CA GLY A 183 -21.06 9.72 -4.47
C GLY A 183 -20.06 9.61 -5.62
N ASP A 184 -19.67 10.73 -6.23
CA ASP A 184 -18.64 10.75 -7.29
C ASP A 184 -17.21 10.97 -6.75
N GLN A 185 -16.94 10.63 -5.50
CA GLN A 185 -15.63 10.79 -4.87
C GLN A 185 -15.06 9.45 -4.39
N CYS A 186 -13.74 9.33 -4.48
CA CYS A 186 -13.03 8.20 -3.90
C CYS A 186 -12.70 8.50 -2.43
N VAL A 187 -13.05 7.58 -1.56
CA VAL A 187 -12.84 7.69 -0.11
C VAL A 187 -11.99 6.55 0.39
N VAL A 188 -11.12 6.82 1.36
CA VAL A 188 -10.32 5.77 2.00
C VAL A 188 -11.20 5.02 2.99
N PRO A 189 -11.54 3.75 2.74
CA PRO A 189 -12.44 3.02 3.61
C PRO A 189 -11.72 2.60 4.89
N GLN A 190 -12.44 2.59 6.02
CA GLN A 190 -11.90 2.22 7.32
C GLN A 190 -11.97 0.70 7.56
N TRP A 191 -11.41 -0.09 6.65
CA TRP A 191 -11.52 -1.56 6.67
C TRP A 191 -11.08 -2.21 7.99
N GLY A 192 -10.08 -1.64 8.67
CA GLY A 192 -9.61 -2.13 9.96
C GLY A 192 -10.62 -1.96 11.11
N ASN A 193 -11.66 -1.16 10.92
CA ASN A 193 -12.69 -0.86 11.93
C ASN A 193 -14.04 -1.57 11.65
N ILE A 194 -14.15 -2.31 10.54
CA ILE A 194 -15.34 -3.09 10.21
C ILE A 194 -15.42 -4.29 11.16
N PRO A 195 -16.46 -4.41 12.02
CA PRO A 195 -16.54 -5.45 13.03
C PRO A 195 -16.43 -6.88 12.46
N GLU A 196 -17.09 -7.14 11.33
CA GLU A 196 -17.11 -8.42 10.62
C GLU A 196 -15.72 -8.78 10.09
N CYS A 197 -14.88 -7.78 9.82
CA CYS A 197 -13.50 -7.95 9.34
C CYS A 197 -12.45 -7.87 10.46
N ASN A 198 -12.87 -7.88 11.73
CA ASN A 198 -11.97 -7.64 12.87
C ASN A 198 -10.87 -8.71 13.02
N ALA A 199 -11.18 -9.97 12.66
CA ALA A 199 -10.25 -11.09 12.71
C ALA A 199 -9.22 -11.09 11.57
N THR A 200 -9.49 -10.35 10.48
CA THR A 200 -8.68 -10.32 9.26
C THR A 200 -8.06 -8.93 9.07
N LEU A 201 -8.79 -8.00 8.42
CA LEU A 201 -8.32 -6.64 8.14
C LEU A 201 -8.04 -5.84 9.42
N GLY A 202 -8.89 -6.01 10.44
CA GLY A 202 -8.67 -5.39 11.75
C GLY A 202 -7.41 -5.92 12.45
N ALA A 203 -7.15 -7.22 12.35
CA ALA A 203 -5.95 -7.83 12.91
C ALA A 203 -4.68 -7.34 12.22
N ALA A 204 -4.69 -7.26 10.88
CA ALA A 204 -3.59 -6.72 10.10
C ALA A 204 -3.29 -5.24 10.46
N THR A 205 -4.33 -4.42 10.58
CA THR A 205 -4.21 -3.00 10.99
C THR A 205 -3.62 -2.84 12.39
N ARG A 206 -4.03 -3.69 13.35
CA ARG A 206 -3.45 -3.67 14.71
C ARG A 206 -2.00 -4.16 14.74
N ALA A 207 -1.67 -5.16 13.94
CA ALA A 207 -0.31 -5.71 13.86
C ALA A 207 0.69 -4.70 13.29
N ASP A 208 0.27 -3.82 12.38
CA ASP A 208 1.08 -2.72 11.88
C ASP A 208 1.32 -1.63 12.95
N ARG A 209 0.26 -1.21 13.65
CA ARG A 209 0.34 -0.23 14.76
C ARG A 209 1.25 -0.68 15.92
N ALA A 210 1.51 -1.97 16.05
CA ALA A 210 2.40 -2.52 17.07
C ALA A 210 3.90 -2.24 16.81
N GLY A 211 4.25 -1.56 15.72
CA GLY A 211 5.60 -1.02 15.51
C GLY A 211 6.48 -1.92 14.65
N ARG A 212 6.09 -2.12 13.40
CA ARG A 212 6.92 -2.81 12.40
C ARG A 212 7.91 -1.85 11.73
N PRO A 213 9.05 -2.35 11.21
CA PRO A 213 10.05 -1.52 10.54
C PRO A 213 9.53 -0.86 9.26
N PHE A 214 8.44 -1.40 8.68
CA PHE A 214 7.77 -0.83 7.53
C PHE A 214 6.34 -0.47 7.89
N THR A 215 5.88 0.73 7.51
CA THR A 215 4.50 1.15 7.64
C THR A 215 3.75 0.68 6.41
N PHE A 216 2.84 -0.26 6.63
CA PHE A 216 1.90 -0.66 5.61
C PHE A 216 0.60 0.12 5.80
N SER A 217 0.01 0.58 4.71
CA SER A 217 -1.19 1.42 4.78
C SER A 217 -2.22 1.04 3.73
N ALA A 218 -3.43 1.54 3.95
CA ALA A 218 -4.45 1.58 2.93
C ALA A 218 -4.43 2.98 2.31
N ALA A 219 -4.45 3.02 1.00
CA ALA A 219 -4.50 4.28 0.28
C ALA A 219 -5.44 4.14 -0.93
N THR A 220 -6.15 5.22 -1.22
CA THR A 220 -7.18 5.26 -2.25
C THR A 220 -6.95 6.42 -3.20
N ALA A 221 -7.19 6.20 -4.49
CA ALA A 221 -7.15 7.26 -5.49
C ALA A 221 -8.18 7.04 -6.61
N ASP A 222 -8.57 8.13 -7.28
CA ASP A 222 -9.32 8.08 -8.53
C ASP A 222 -8.37 7.89 -9.71
N ALA A 223 -8.45 6.73 -10.35
CA ALA A 223 -7.60 6.42 -11.49
C ALA A 223 -8.09 7.03 -12.80
N ASN A 224 -9.34 7.54 -12.86
CA ASN A 224 -9.92 7.98 -14.10
C ASN A 224 -9.59 9.46 -14.39
N PRO A 225 -8.70 9.77 -15.34
CA PRO A 225 -8.38 11.16 -15.69
C PRO A 225 -9.58 11.92 -16.26
N ALA A 226 -10.60 11.22 -16.75
CA ALA A 226 -11.82 11.82 -17.27
C ALA A 226 -12.85 12.16 -16.18
N SER A 227 -12.61 11.75 -14.93
CA SER A 227 -13.48 12.07 -13.80
C SER A 227 -13.33 13.53 -13.40
N ALA A 228 -14.46 14.22 -13.23
CA ALA A 228 -14.48 15.64 -12.86
C ALA A 228 -13.89 15.89 -11.45
N ASN A 229 -13.90 14.88 -10.59
CA ASN A 229 -13.42 14.97 -9.21
C ASN A 229 -12.04 14.35 -9.03
N ASN A 230 -11.31 14.11 -10.11
CA ASN A 230 -10.00 13.49 -10.00
C ASN A 230 -9.02 14.43 -9.27
N ALA A 231 -8.69 14.10 -8.02
CA ALA A 231 -7.70 14.83 -7.24
C ALA A 231 -6.27 14.72 -7.84
N LEU A 232 -6.06 13.78 -8.75
CA LEU A 232 -4.82 13.53 -9.47
C LEU A 232 -4.80 14.16 -10.87
N ASN A 233 -5.47 15.29 -11.11
CA ASN A 233 -5.53 15.95 -12.43
C ASN A 233 -4.15 16.20 -13.09
N GLU A 234 -3.05 16.19 -12.33
CA GLU A 234 -1.68 16.32 -12.84
C GLU A 234 -0.92 14.98 -12.99
N ALA A 235 -1.47 13.87 -12.48
CA ALA A 235 -0.84 12.56 -12.60
C ALA A 235 -1.07 11.98 -14.01
N PRO A 236 -0.08 11.26 -14.58
CA PRO A 236 -0.27 10.54 -15.83
C PRO A 236 -1.48 9.59 -15.75
N PRO A 237 -2.29 9.51 -16.81
CA PRO A 237 -3.45 8.65 -16.82
C PRO A 237 -3.02 7.19 -16.70
N VAL A 238 -3.69 6.42 -15.83
CA VAL A 238 -3.41 4.99 -15.67
C VAL A 238 -3.58 4.28 -17.00
N GLN A 239 -2.51 3.59 -17.41
CA GLN A 239 -2.50 2.77 -18.61
C GLN A 239 -2.66 1.30 -18.24
N SER A 240 -3.37 0.57 -19.09
CA SER A 240 -3.51 -0.88 -19.01
C SER A 240 -2.14 -1.54 -18.94
N GLY A 241 -1.89 -2.34 -17.90
CA GLY A 241 -0.68 -3.15 -17.80
C GLY A 241 0.59 -2.40 -17.34
N GLN A 242 0.49 -1.13 -16.92
CA GLN A 242 1.64 -0.29 -16.54
C GLN A 242 1.76 -0.02 -15.04
N GLY A 243 0.99 -0.74 -14.22
CA GLY A 243 0.98 -0.55 -12.78
C GLY A 243 0.09 0.63 -12.37
N ILE A 244 -0.91 0.33 -11.55
CA ILE A 244 -1.88 1.29 -11.02
C ILE A 244 -1.51 1.77 -9.63
N TRP A 245 -0.77 0.96 -8.87
CA TRP A 245 -0.36 1.28 -7.52
C TRP A 245 0.99 0.66 -7.20
N THR A 246 1.84 1.38 -6.47
CA THR A 246 3.16 0.90 -6.05
C THR A 246 3.40 1.13 -4.58
N PHE A 247 3.95 0.13 -3.90
CA PHE A 247 4.53 0.25 -2.56
C PHE A 247 6.03 -0.01 -2.61
N GLN A 248 6.76 0.73 -1.80
CA GLN A 248 8.22 0.67 -1.74
C GLN A 248 8.66 0.62 -0.28
N GLY A 249 9.63 -0.24 0.01
CA GLY A 249 10.16 -0.43 1.36
C GLY A 249 11.05 0.70 1.87
N GLY A 250 11.36 1.70 1.04
CA GLY A 250 12.44 2.65 1.30
C GLY A 250 13.83 2.01 1.09
N VAL A 251 14.91 2.70 1.48
CA VAL A 251 16.26 2.15 1.42
C VAL A 251 16.67 1.46 2.70
N LEU A 252 17.14 0.23 2.50
CA LEU A 252 17.36 -0.76 3.53
C LEU A 252 18.74 -1.38 3.36
N SER A 253 19.19 -2.07 4.41
CA SER A 253 20.26 -3.04 4.26
C SER A 253 19.80 -4.18 3.35
N GLY A 254 20.74 -4.85 2.67
CA GLY A 254 20.42 -6.01 1.84
C GLY A 254 19.60 -7.08 2.58
N ALA A 255 19.95 -7.39 3.84
CA ALA A 255 19.23 -8.40 4.62
C ALA A 255 17.78 -7.99 4.95
N ASP A 256 17.56 -6.70 5.25
CA ASP A 256 16.22 -6.18 5.53
C ASP A 256 15.38 -6.07 4.25
N ALA A 257 16.00 -5.74 3.10
CA ALA A 257 15.34 -5.74 1.80
C ALA A 257 14.89 -7.16 1.40
N VAL A 258 15.74 -8.17 1.58
CA VAL A 258 15.39 -9.59 1.36
C VAL A 258 14.20 -10.00 2.24
N ARG A 259 14.20 -9.61 3.52
CA ARG A 259 13.07 -9.90 4.42
C ARG A 259 11.79 -9.20 3.97
N GLY A 260 11.89 -7.91 3.62
CA GLY A 260 10.76 -7.14 3.10
C GLY A 260 10.20 -7.71 1.80
N TYR A 261 11.07 -8.19 0.90
CA TYR A 261 10.70 -8.92 -0.30
C TYR A 261 9.93 -10.21 0.03
N GLN A 262 10.43 -11.04 0.96
CA GLN A 262 9.77 -12.28 1.38
C GLN A 262 8.40 -12.03 2.02
N ASP A 263 8.32 -11.00 2.88
CA ASP A 263 7.06 -10.57 3.49
C ASP A 263 6.08 -10.07 2.43
N ALA A 264 6.55 -9.28 1.45
CA ALA A 264 5.72 -8.77 0.36
C ALA A 264 5.28 -9.86 -0.63
N SER A 265 6.12 -10.86 -0.93
CA SER A 265 5.75 -11.97 -1.82
C SER A 265 4.82 -12.96 -1.12
N GLY A 266 5.04 -13.22 0.17
CA GLY A 266 4.30 -14.20 0.96
C GLY A 266 3.01 -13.69 1.59
N ARG A 267 2.79 -12.37 1.70
CA ARG A 267 1.54 -11.85 2.30
C ARG A 267 0.33 -12.02 1.39
N LEU A 268 -0.84 -12.03 2.01
CA LEU A 268 -2.11 -11.81 1.33
C LEU A 268 -2.16 -10.37 0.79
N GLN A 269 -2.35 -10.25 -0.52
CA GLN A 269 -2.60 -9.00 -1.22
C GLN A 269 -4.10 -8.78 -1.29
N VAL A 270 -4.58 -7.67 -0.73
CA VAL A 270 -5.99 -7.27 -0.84
C VAL A 270 -6.06 -5.97 -1.64
N PHE A 271 -6.80 -6.02 -2.74
CA PHE A 271 -6.93 -4.92 -3.67
C PHE A 271 -8.41 -4.72 -4.00
N MET A 272 -8.90 -3.50 -3.87
CA MET A 272 -10.28 -3.17 -4.21
C MET A 272 -10.31 -2.11 -5.30
N PHE A 273 -11.24 -2.25 -6.23
CA PHE A 273 -11.64 -1.11 -7.05
C PHE A 273 -13.15 -1.03 -7.21
N ASN A 274 -13.64 0.19 -7.38
CA ASN A 274 -15.05 0.45 -7.62
C ASN A 274 -15.24 1.61 -8.59
N THR A 275 -16.37 1.60 -9.28
CA THR A 275 -16.78 2.65 -10.20
C THR A 275 -18.28 2.64 -10.38
N TRP A 276 -18.83 3.76 -10.84
CA TRP A 276 -20.23 3.82 -11.26
C TRP A 276 -20.42 3.34 -12.68
N LEU A 277 -21.29 2.36 -12.83
CA LEU A 277 -21.73 1.82 -14.11
C LEU A 277 -23.13 2.34 -14.43
N ASN A 278 -23.33 2.78 -15.68
CA ASN A 278 -24.66 3.16 -16.14
C ASN A 278 -25.55 1.92 -16.30
N ILE A 279 -26.81 2.07 -15.89
CA ILE A 279 -27.90 1.11 -16.09
C ILE A 279 -29.09 1.85 -16.70
N THR A 280 -30.10 1.12 -17.20
CA THR A 280 -31.25 1.70 -17.93
C THR A 280 -31.91 2.87 -17.20
N ASN A 281 -31.97 2.83 -15.85
CA ASN A 281 -32.64 3.85 -15.02
C ASN A 281 -31.75 4.38 -13.90
N GLY A 282 -30.44 4.53 -14.12
CA GLY A 282 -29.56 5.13 -13.11
C GLY A 282 -28.12 4.67 -13.21
N ARG A 283 -27.45 4.59 -12.05
CA ARG A 283 -26.10 4.09 -11.90
C ARG A 283 -26.07 3.03 -10.81
N VAL A 284 -25.20 2.04 -10.98
CA VAL A 284 -24.91 1.02 -9.97
C VAL A 284 -23.42 0.99 -9.72
N SER A 285 -23.01 0.70 -8.50
CA SER A 285 -21.63 0.38 -8.18
C SER A 285 -21.59 -0.97 -7.47
N LYS A 286 -20.55 -1.74 -7.76
CA LYS A 286 -20.29 -3.02 -7.11
C LYS A 286 -18.79 -3.08 -6.88
N PRO A 287 -18.31 -2.94 -5.63
CA PRO A 287 -16.90 -3.05 -5.34
C PRO A 287 -16.37 -4.41 -5.82
N ASN A 288 -15.19 -4.40 -6.44
CA ASN A 288 -14.44 -5.59 -6.77
C ASN A 288 -13.35 -5.75 -5.71
N VAL A 289 -13.55 -6.65 -4.75
CA VAL A 289 -12.55 -6.97 -3.71
C VAL A 289 -11.80 -8.21 -4.17
N LEU A 290 -10.50 -8.06 -4.37
CA LEU A 290 -9.64 -9.10 -4.93
C LEU A 290 -8.60 -9.54 -3.91
N CYS A 291 -8.41 -10.84 -3.80
CA CYS A 291 -7.39 -11.44 -2.97
C CYS A 291 -6.44 -12.28 -3.81
N MET A 292 -5.15 -12.16 -3.53
CA MET A 292 -4.15 -13.08 -4.07
C MET A 292 -2.97 -13.16 -3.13
N ARG A 293 -2.16 -14.20 -3.28
CA ARG A 293 -0.85 -14.31 -2.67
C ARG A 293 0.14 -14.65 -3.77
N VAL A 294 1.23 -13.89 -3.88
CA VAL A 294 2.16 -14.02 -5.01
C VAL A 294 2.95 -15.31 -4.87
N ASP A 295 3.50 -15.55 -3.67
CA ASP A 295 4.16 -16.80 -3.31
C ASP A 295 3.29 -17.61 -2.36
N THR A 296 2.66 -18.66 -2.89
CA THR A 296 1.81 -19.59 -2.13
C THR A 296 2.54 -20.86 -1.73
N ALA A 297 3.86 -20.94 -1.93
CA ALA A 297 4.66 -22.01 -1.36
C ALA A 297 4.47 -21.98 0.16
N ALA A 298 3.95 -23.07 0.72
CA ALA A 298 3.75 -23.18 2.16
C ALA A 298 5.10 -22.96 2.85
N ALA A 299 5.16 -22.04 3.81
CA ALA A 299 6.29 -22.00 4.72
C ALA A 299 6.39 -23.39 5.37
N PRO A 300 7.58 -24.01 5.41
CA PRO A 300 7.71 -25.35 5.98
C PRO A 300 7.18 -25.34 7.42
N ALA A 301 6.26 -26.26 7.71
CA ALA A 301 5.66 -26.43 9.03
C ALA A 301 6.78 -26.59 10.06
N GLY A 302 7.03 -25.56 10.88
CA GLY A 302 8.04 -25.61 11.94
C GLY A 302 8.88 -24.36 12.18
N THR A 303 8.78 -23.29 11.38
CA THR A 303 9.43 -22.00 11.71
C THR A 303 8.50 -21.05 12.47
N SER A 304 7.83 -21.58 13.49
CA SER A 304 7.50 -20.75 14.65
C SER A 304 8.83 -20.39 15.30
N THR A 305 9.32 -19.16 15.12
CA THR A 305 10.29 -18.58 16.05
C THR A 305 9.62 -18.51 17.42
N ALA A 306 9.71 -19.63 18.14
CA ALA A 306 9.48 -19.70 19.55
C ALA A 306 10.44 -18.68 20.19
N ALA A 307 9.85 -17.71 20.89
CA ALA A 307 10.57 -16.91 21.86
C ALA A 307 11.45 -17.83 22.70
N SER A 308 12.73 -17.45 22.84
CA SER A 308 13.71 -18.15 23.64
C SER A 308 13.14 -18.51 25.03
N PRO A 309 13.10 -19.79 25.44
CA PRO A 309 12.88 -20.12 26.82
C PRO A 309 14.22 -20.03 27.54
N SER A 310 14.40 -18.95 28.31
CA SER A 310 15.43 -18.90 29.36
C SER A 310 15.11 -19.98 30.39
N SER A 311 15.97 -20.99 30.44
CA SER A 311 15.98 -22.04 31.45
C SER A 311 16.39 -21.49 32.81
N SER A 312 15.56 -21.68 33.84
CA SER A 312 16.00 -22.18 35.15
C SER A 312 14.80 -22.50 36.05
N SER A 313 14.63 -23.81 36.26
CA SER A 313 14.12 -24.52 37.44
C SER A 313 13.81 -23.70 38.71
N SER A 314 12.63 -23.90 39.32
CA SER A 314 12.43 -24.88 40.40
C SER A 314 11.06 -24.71 41.11
N SER A 315 10.47 -25.86 41.42
CA SER A 315 9.39 -26.18 42.38
C SER A 315 8.89 -25.12 43.36
N SER A 316 7.57 -24.99 43.51
CA SER A 316 6.80 -25.60 44.63
C SER A 316 5.37 -25.04 44.73
N SER A 317 4.52 -25.90 45.29
CA SER A 317 3.11 -25.77 45.62
C SER A 317 2.68 -24.50 46.38
N SER A 318 1.45 -24.05 46.13
CA SER A 318 0.34 -23.89 47.09
C SER A 318 -0.56 -22.66 46.83
N SER A 319 -1.83 -22.88 47.15
CA SER A 319 -3.01 -22.02 47.07
C SER A 319 -2.93 -20.68 47.81
N SER A 320 -3.57 -19.63 47.28
CA SER A 320 -4.62 -18.85 47.97
C SER A 320 -5.03 -17.58 47.17
N SER A 321 -6.30 -17.25 47.35
CA SER A 321 -7.05 -16.08 46.86
C SER A 321 -6.57 -14.74 47.42
N SER A 322 -6.60 -13.67 46.62
CA SER A 322 -7.10 -12.35 47.05
C SER A 322 -7.21 -11.35 45.88
N SER A 323 -8.28 -10.58 45.98
CA SER A 323 -8.79 -9.50 45.14
C SER A 323 -8.09 -8.15 45.36
N SER A 324 -7.92 -7.33 44.30
CA SER A 324 -7.97 -5.84 44.31
C SER A 324 -7.74 -5.23 42.89
N PRO A 325 -8.13 -3.96 42.64
CA PRO A 325 -8.79 -3.49 41.40
C PRO A 325 -7.85 -2.84 40.36
N PRO A 326 -8.33 -2.59 39.12
CA PRO A 326 -7.49 -2.01 38.07
C PRO A 326 -7.33 -0.49 38.22
N GLN A 327 -6.07 -0.05 38.15
CA GLN A 327 -5.70 1.35 37.98
C GLN A 327 -5.92 1.78 36.52
N SER A 328 -6.58 2.92 36.41
CA SER A 328 -6.83 3.70 35.20
C SER A 328 -5.53 4.10 34.50
N ALA A 329 -5.39 3.77 33.21
CA ALA A 329 -4.33 4.27 32.34
C ALA A 329 -4.95 5.19 31.28
N ALA A 330 -4.46 6.43 31.25
CA ALA A 330 -4.84 7.47 30.31
C ALA A 330 -4.50 7.11 28.85
N PRO A 331 -5.23 7.64 27.85
CA PRO A 331 -4.98 7.35 26.45
C PRO A 331 -3.70 8.03 25.93
N PRO A 332 -2.93 7.40 25.04
CA PRO A 332 -1.83 8.07 24.35
C PRO A 332 -2.37 9.09 23.34
N GLN A 333 -1.77 10.28 23.37
CA GLN A 333 -2.04 11.39 22.48
C GLN A 333 -1.67 11.03 21.02
N GLY A 334 -2.60 11.27 20.10
CA GLY A 334 -2.41 11.03 18.67
C GLY A 334 -1.35 11.95 18.07
N ARG A 335 -0.47 11.36 17.26
CA ARG A 335 0.43 12.11 16.36
C ARG A 335 -0.38 12.53 15.13
N ALA A 336 -0.45 13.85 14.90
CA ALA A 336 -0.98 14.42 13.67
C ALA A 336 -0.04 14.07 12.50
N VAL A 337 -0.60 13.47 11.44
CA VAL A 337 0.07 13.29 10.15
C VAL A 337 0.03 14.64 9.43
N ALA A 338 1.18 15.30 9.31
CA ALA A 338 1.31 16.51 8.52
C ALA A 338 1.45 16.13 7.04
N ALA A 339 0.50 16.55 6.21
CA ALA A 339 0.68 16.55 4.76
C ALA A 339 1.76 17.56 4.38
N VAL A 340 2.88 17.10 3.84
CA VAL A 340 3.97 17.96 3.37
C VAL A 340 3.65 18.43 1.95
N VAL A 341 3.14 19.65 1.84
CA VAL A 341 3.18 20.43 0.60
C VAL A 341 4.43 21.29 0.64
N ALA A 342 5.50 20.85 -0.02
CA ALA A 342 6.72 21.64 -0.16
C ALA A 342 6.71 22.41 -1.50
N GLY A 343 6.06 23.58 -1.49
CA GLY A 343 6.31 24.63 -2.47
C GLY A 343 7.35 25.60 -1.91
N VAL A 344 8.58 25.56 -2.40
CA VAL A 344 9.61 26.57 -2.08
C VAL A 344 9.86 27.41 -3.32
N LEU A 345 9.19 28.56 -3.38
CA LEU A 345 9.44 29.63 -4.33
C LEU A 345 10.17 30.74 -3.58
N VAL A 346 11.50 30.82 -3.72
CA VAL A 346 12.30 31.93 -3.17
C VAL A 346 12.43 33.00 -4.25
N THR A 347 11.54 33.98 -4.20
CA THR A 347 11.65 35.22 -4.97
C THR A 347 12.60 36.16 -4.22
N VAL A 348 13.84 36.29 -4.68
CA VAL A 348 14.76 37.35 -4.23
C VAL A 348 14.33 38.66 -4.89
N VAL A 349 13.57 39.48 -4.15
CA VAL A 349 13.28 40.86 -4.57
C VAL A 349 14.52 41.71 -4.32
N ALA A 350 15.08 42.22 -5.42
CA ALA A 350 16.08 43.27 -5.42
C ALA A 350 15.50 44.56 -4.83
N LEU A 351 16.16 45.11 -3.82
CA LEU A 351 16.01 46.49 -3.37
C LEU A 351 17.41 47.08 -3.20
N LEU A 352 17.94 47.61 -4.30
CA LEU A 352 18.95 48.66 -4.28
C LEU A 352 18.22 49.99 -4.39
N SER A 353 18.10 50.65 -3.24
CA SER A 353 17.98 52.10 -3.10
C SER A 353 19.24 52.58 -2.40
#